data_AF-A0A0F7KJN6-F1
#
_entry.id   AF-A0A0F7KJN6-F1
#
_cell.length_a   1.000
_cell.length_b   1.000
_cell.length_c   1.000
_cell.angle_alpha   90.00
_cell.angle_beta   90.00
_cell.angle_gamma   90.00
#
_symmetry.space_group_name_H-M   'P 1'
#
loop_
_entity.id
_entity.type
_entity.pdbx_description
1 polymer ?
#
loop_
_entity_poly.entity_id
_entity_poly.type
_entity_poly.pdbx_seq_one_letter_code
_entity_poly.pdbx_strand_id
1 'polypeptide(L)'
;MLKCLENIPQRSITRGCLALTVGIDTQDKWLAVKLLGWGADNLWIIEWHTIEGDTTRPEEWDKLEEYLNTPLINSCGNAIRIEAAAIDTRGHRGEQVKKFIARKTLKVPVYAVQGSTTRLGRAIATTASHPEKTHRGKVVKTGYSLWNVGTEYCKDFIYGTLASDEKLPTHKRVIHFPEGLTEDYFDGLLSEILDPETNRYIKRKGAKHQRNEPLDTLVYAWAIGHHNRVRIGMTSRGEFDPGYWTRREAILENPSLFTFEHQDTDKVEVIPKPIPESGGISLNGWRRG
;
A
#
# COMPACT_ATOMS: atom_id res chain seq x y z
N MET A 1 -10.23 13.48 19.01
CA MET A 1 -9.79 13.10 17.65
C MET A 1 -9.72 14.27 16.67
N LEU A 2 -10.69 15.18 16.57
CA LEU A 2 -10.59 16.33 15.62
C LEU A 2 -9.35 17.22 15.83
N LYS A 3 -8.84 17.32 17.07
CA LYS A 3 -7.57 18.02 17.38
C LYS A 3 -6.31 17.28 16.89
N CYS A 4 -6.48 16.08 16.34
CA CYS A 4 -5.40 15.25 15.81
C CYS A 4 -5.20 15.42 14.30
N LEU A 5 -6.04 16.20 13.64
CA LEU A 5 -5.92 16.52 12.22
C LEU A 5 -4.66 17.37 11.98
N GLU A 6 -3.97 17.04 10.90
CA GLU A 6 -2.84 17.79 10.38
C GLU A 6 -3.30 18.72 9.27
N ASN A 7 -2.60 19.85 9.11
CA ASN A 7 -2.84 20.80 8.03
C ASN A 7 -2.24 20.27 6.71
N ILE A 8 -2.67 19.07 6.32
CA ILE A 8 -2.25 18.34 5.14
C ILE A 8 -3.54 17.85 4.45
N PRO A 9 -3.84 18.30 3.22
CA PRO A 9 -5.08 17.92 2.55
C PRO A 9 -5.08 16.44 2.17
N GLN A 10 -6.27 15.85 2.10
CA GLN A 10 -6.43 14.47 1.63
C GLN A 10 -5.80 14.28 0.25
N ARG A 11 -5.31 13.07 -0.03
CA ARG A 11 -4.53 12.69 -1.23
C ARG A 11 -3.14 13.32 -1.34
N SER A 12 -2.67 14.05 -0.32
CA SER A 12 -1.28 14.49 -0.25
C SER A 12 -0.38 13.39 0.28
N ILE A 13 0.68 13.04 -0.45
CA ILE A 13 1.70 12.09 0.00
C ILE A 13 2.92 12.88 0.48
N THR A 14 3.07 12.99 1.80
CA THR A 14 4.20 13.67 2.43
C THR A 14 5.48 12.84 2.38
N ARG A 15 6.63 13.50 2.58
CA ARG A 15 7.91 12.82 2.78
C ARG A 15 7.82 11.80 3.92
N GLY A 16 8.49 10.67 3.74
CA GLY A 16 8.44 9.49 4.60
C GLY A 16 7.31 8.51 4.26
N CYS A 17 6.31 8.91 3.46
CA CYS A 17 5.28 8.00 2.97
C CYS A 17 5.75 7.30 1.68
N LEU A 18 6.19 6.05 1.85
CA LEU A 18 6.99 5.31 0.87
C LEU A 18 6.29 4.09 0.30
N ALA A 19 5.10 3.72 0.78
CA ALA A 19 4.25 2.70 0.17
C ALA A 19 2.77 3.01 0.43
N LEU A 20 1.89 2.48 -0.42
CA LEU A 20 0.45 2.73 -0.38
C LEU A 20 -0.33 1.41 -0.42
N THR A 21 -1.34 1.28 0.44
CA THR A 21 -2.33 0.19 0.36
C THR A 21 -3.74 0.75 0.44
N VAL A 22 -4.71 -0.02 -0.04
CA VAL A 22 -6.12 0.38 0.01
C VAL A 22 -6.95 -0.69 0.72
N GLY A 23 -7.87 -0.25 1.56
CA GLY A 23 -8.91 -1.08 2.15
C GLY A 23 -10.28 -0.64 1.64
N ILE A 24 -11.09 -1.60 1.20
CA ILE A 24 -12.37 -1.38 0.56
C ILE A 24 -13.42 -2.21 1.28
N ASP A 25 -14.52 -1.57 1.64
CA ASP A 25 -15.70 -2.21 2.22
C ASP A 25 -16.89 -1.97 1.27
N THR A 26 -17.62 -3.04 0.96
CA THR A 26 -18.73 -3.00 0.03
C THR A 26 -20.05 -2.86 0.76
N GLN A 27 -20.77 -1.77 0.49
CA GLN A 27 -22.11 -1.54 0.99
C GLN A 27 -23.12 -1.57 -0.17
N ASP A 28 -24.42 -1.53 0.12
CA ASP A 28 -25.43 -1.61 -0.94
C ASP A 28 -25.46 -0.39 -1.85
N LYS A 29 -25.18 0.79 -1.29
CA LYS A 29 -25.32 2.11 -1.97
C LYS A 29 -24.02 2.91 -2.08
N TRP A 30 -22.90 2.34 -1.63
CA TRP A 30 -21.58 2.95 -1.81
C TRP A 30 -20.47 1.93 -1.62
N LEU A 31 -19.27 2.29 -2.07
CA LEU A 31 -18.01 1.62 -1.71
C LEU A 31 -17.24 2.56 -0.78
N ALA A 32 -16.93 2.08 0.42
CA ALA A 32 -16.07 2.80 1.35
C ALA A 32 -14.62 2.47 1.03
N VAL A 33 -13.81 3.49 0.77
CA VAL A 33 -12.43 3.35 0.29
C VAL A 33 -11.50 4.13 1.21
N LYS A 34 -10.48 3.45 1.71
CA LYS A 34 -9.43 4.05 2.53
C LYS A 34 -8.07 3.84 1.89
N LEU A 35 -7.37 4.92 1.62
CA LEU A 35 -5.97 4.91 1.17
C LEU A 35 -5.05 5.10 2.38
N LEU A 36 -4.19 4.12 2.63
CA LEU A 36 -3.23 4.09 3.73
C LEU A 36 -1.82 4.25 3.17
N GLY A 37 -1.10 5.23 3.70
CA GLY A 37 0.32 5.45 3.47
C GLY A 37 1.18 4.80 4.54
N TRP A 38 2.33 4.28 4.13
CA TRP A 38 3.28 3.59 5.01
C TRP A 38 4.65 4.23 4.93
N GLY A 39 5.28 4.39 6.10
CA GLY A 39 6.68 4.75 6.25
C GLY A 39 7.36 3.80 7.23
N ALA A 40 8.61 4.12 7.58
CA ALA A 40 9.41 3.29 8.48
C ALA A 40 8.73 3.02 9.82
N ASP A 41 8.29 4.11 10.47
CA ASP A 41 7.67 4.09 11.80
C ASP A 41 6.32 4.82 11.81
N ASN A 42 5.78 5.17 10.64
CA ASN A 42 4.62 6.05 10.50
C ASN A 42 3.60 5.46 9.52
N LEU A 43 2.33 5.77 9.77
CA LEU A 43 1.17 5.45 8.96
C LEU A 43 0.38 6.72 8.70
N TRP A 44 -0.01 6.95 7.45
CA TRP A 44 -0.82 8.11 7.08
C TRP A 44 -2.17 7.65 6.56
N ILE A 45 -3.25 8.14 7.16
CA ILE A 45 -4.53 8.10 6.47
C ILE A 45 -4.41 9.10 5.32
N ILE A 46 -4.26 8.66 4.08
CA ILE A 46 -4.10 9.58 2.96
C ILE A 46 -5.46 10.11 2.52
N GLU A 47 -6.46 9.24 2.51
CA GLU A 47 -7.80 9.57 2.05
C GLU A 47 -8.84 8.66 2.70
N TRP A 48 -9.98 9.26 3.03
CA TRP A 48 -11.22 8.56 3.32
C TRP A 48 -12.26 9.00 2.28
N HIS A 49 -12.63 8.08 1.40
CA HIS A 49 -13.49 8.37 0.27
C HIS A 49 -14.64 7.37 0.19
N THR A 50 -15.79 7.85 -0.28
CA THR A 50 -16.95 7.01 -0.57
C THR A 50 -17.34 7.18 -2.02
N ILE A 51 -17.32 6.08 -2.78
CA ILE A 51 -17.86 6.05 -4.14
C ILE A 51 -19.36 5.78 -4.00
N GLU A 52 -20.17 6.82 -4.11
CA GLU A 52 -21.63 6.72 -4.00
C GLU A 52 -22.25 6.12 -5.25
N GLY A 53 -23.15 5.15 -5.05
CA GLY A 53 -23.91 4.52 -6.11
C GLY A 53 -24.30 3.08 -5.81
N ASP A 54 -25.19 2.54 -6.62
CA ASP A 54 -25.67 1.17 -6.47
C ASP A 54 -24.57 0.17 -6.84
N THR A 55 -24.03 -0.55 -5.85
CA THR A 55 -22.90 -1.48 -6.02
C THR A 55 -23.27 -2.75 -6.80
N THR A 56 -24.53 -2.91 -7.21
CA THR A 56 -24.92 -3.92 -8.20
C THR A 56 -24.53 -3.51 -9.63
N ARG A 57 -24.31 -2.21 -9.87
CA ARG A 57 -24.08 -1.66 -11.21
C ARG A 57 -22.59 -1.60 -11.54
N PRO A 58 -22.20 -1.91 -12.79
CA PRO A 58 -20.80 -1.93 -13.22
C PRO A 58 -20.13 -0.55 -13.13
N GLU A 59 -20.88 0.53 -13.30
CA GLU A 59 -20.39 1.92 -13.29
C GLU A 59 -19.61 2.28 -12.01
N GLU A 60 -20.06 1.80 -10.85
CA GLU A 60 -19.38 2.07 -9.57
C GLU A 60 -18.06 1.30 -9.43
N TRP A 61 -18.00 0.11 -10.02
CA TRP A 61 -16.78 -0.69 -10.09
C TRP A 61 -15.78 -0.10 -11.08
N ASP A 62 -16.25 0.52 -12.17
CA ASP A 62 -15.40 1.21 -13.13
C ASP A 62 -14.73 2.44 -12.48
N LYS A 63 -15.48 3.21 -11.68
CA LYS A 63 -14.92 4.31 -10.86
C LYS A 63 -13.89 3.80 -9.85
N LEU A 64 -14.16 2.69 -9.18
CA LEU A 64 -13.21 2.08 -8.24
C LEU A 64 -11.93 1.62 -8.96
N GLU A 65 -12.06 1.02 -10.13
CA GLU A 65 -10.92 0.63 -10.95
C GLU A 65 -10.07 1.84 -11.38
N GLU A 66 -10.71 2.90 -11.86
CA GLU A 66 -10.03 4.15 -12.22
C GLU A 66 -9.29 4.73 -11.02
N TYR A 67 -9.93 4.76 -9.85
CA TYR A 67 -9.34 5.19 -8.59
C TYR A 67 -8.07 4.40 -8.26
N LEU A 68 -8.14 3.05 -8.29
CA LEU A 68 -7.01 2.18 -7.96
C LEU A 68 -5.87 2.26 -9.01
N ASN A 69 -6.22 2.47 -10.28
CA ASN A 69 -5.26 2.51 -11.38
C ASN A 69 -4.53 3.86 -11.49
N THR A 70 -5.07 4.92 -10.89
CA THR A 70 -4.53 6.27 -10.95
C THR A 70 -3.34 6.43 -9.98
N PRO A 71 -2.11 6.66 -10.49
CA PRO A 71 -0.97 6.95 -9.63
C PRO A 71 -1.16 8.27 -8.89
N LEU A 72 -0.63 8.36 -7.67
CA LEU A 72 -0.54 9.62 -6.93
C LEU A 72 0.85 10.24 -7.13
N ILE A 73 0.95 11.56 -6.96
CA ILE A 73 2.22 12.28 -6.99
C ILE A 73 2.63 12.59 -5.55
N ASN A 74 3.86 12.27 -5.18
CA ASN A 74 4.37 12.61 -3.86
C ASN A 74 4.90 14.04 -3.76
N SER A 75 5.22 14.47 -2.54
CA SER A 75 5.78 15.80 -2.28
C SER A 75 7.09 16.09 -3.02
N CYS A 76 7.76 15.06 -3.56
CA CYS A 76 8.97 15.18 -4.37
C CYS A 76 8.69 15.21 -5.89
N GLY A 77 7.42 15.16 -6.31
CA GLY A 77 7.03 15.17 -7.72
C GLY A 77 7.05 13.79 -8.40
N ASN A 78 7.34 12.72 -7.66
CA ASN A 78 7.44 11.37 -8.20
C ASN A 78 6.11 10.62 -8.11
N ALA A 79 5.80 9.82 -9.13
CA ALA A 79 4.62 8.99 -9.13
C ALA A 79 4.79 7.78 -8.19
N ILE A 80 3.82 7.61 -7.27
CA ILE A 80 3.69 6.46 -6.39
C ILE A 80 2.39 5.72 -6.72
N ARG A 81 2.45 4.39 -6.75
CA ARG A 81 1.29 3.53 -7.02
C ARG A 81 0.88 2.78 -5.77
N ILE A 82 -0.39 2.37 -5.73
CA ILE A 82 -0.91 1.47 -4.73
C ILE A 82 -0.27 0.09 -4.92
N GLU A 83 0.32 -0.46 -3.86
CA GLU A 83 1.00 -1.76 -3.86
C GLU A 83 -0.01 -2.91 -3.87
N ALA A 84 -1.10 -2.75 -3.11
CA ALA A 84 -2.20 -3.71 -3.08
C ALA A 84 -3.49 -3.09 -2.51
N ALA A 85 -4.62 -3.65 -2.90
CA ALA A 85 -5.91 -3.35 -2.29
C ALA A 85 -6.53 -4.61 -1.68
N ALA A 86 -7.18 -4.48 -0.53
CA ALA A 86 -8.04 -5.50 0.05
C ALA A 86 -9.50 -5.05 -0.04
N ILE A 87 -10.37 -5.95 -0.50
CA ILE A 87 -11.81 -5.70 -0.63
C ILE A 87 -12.59 -6.76 0.13
N ASP A 88 -13.47 -6.32 1.03
CA ASP A 88 -14.33 -7.25 1.75
C ASP A 88 -15.28 -7.96 0.77
N THR A 89 -15.40 -9.26 0.96
CA THR A 89 -16.30 -10.12 0.18
C THR A 89 -17.51 -10.56 0.97
N ARG A 90 -17.55 -10.27 2.27
CA ARG A 90 -18.65 -10.66 3.12
C ARG A 90 -19.88 -9.79 2.79
N GLY A 91 -21.06 -10.41 2.70
CA GLY A 91 -22.32 -9.71 2.45
C GLY A 91 -22.92 -9.97 1.06
N HIS A 92 -23.78 -9.05 0.61
CA HIS A 92 -24.65 -9.23 -0.57
C HIS A 92 -23.94 -8.97 -1.92
N ARG A 93 -22.63 -8.71 -1.93
CA ARG A 93 -21.87 -8.29 -3.13
C ARG A 93 -20.71 -9.20 -3.52
N GLY A 94 -20.65 -10.42 -2.96
CA GLY A 94 -19.57 -11.38 -3.24
C GLY A 94 -19.36 -11.68 -4.74
N GLU A 95 -20.44 -11.79 -5.52
CA GLU A 95 -20.34 -12.04 -6.97
C GLU A 95 -19.77 -10.84 -7.74
N GLN A 96 -20.14 -9.62 -7.35
CA GLN A 96 -19.61 -8.39 -7.95
C GLN A 96 -18.12 -8.22 -7.61
N VAL A 97 -17.73 -8.46 -6.35
CA VAL A 97 -16.32 -8.43 -5.93
C VAL A 97 -15.52 -9.46 -6.75
N LYS A 98 -16.04 -10.67 -6.90
CA LYS A 98 -15.40 -11.72 -7.71
C LYS A 98 -15.18 -11.28 -9.17
N LYS A 99 -16.19 -10.67 -9.79
CA LYS A 99 -16.06 -10.14 -11.17
C LYS A 99 -15.03 -9.02 -11.24
N PHE A 100 -15.00 -8.14 -10.24
CA PHE A 100 -14.07 -7.02 -10.17
C PHE A 100 -12.61 -7.48 -10.06
N ILE A 101 -12.29 -8.36 -9.09
CA ILE A 101 -10.91 -8.84 -8.90
C ILE A 101 -10.38 -9.66 -10.09
N ALA A 102 -11.27 -10.19 -10.94
CA ALA A 102 -10.91 -10.92 -12.14
C ALA A 102 -10.62 -10.01 -13.35
N ARG A 103 -10.85 -8.70 -13.24
CA ARG A 103 -10.61 -7.74 -14.33
C ARG A 103 -9.13 -7.67 -14.65
N LYS A 104 -8.79 -7.87 -15.93
CA LYS A 104 -7.41 -7.79 -16.44
C LYS A 104 -6.88 -6.36 -16.57
N THR A 105 -7.78 -5.39 -16.50
CA THR A 105 -7.51 -3.96 -16.63
C THR A 105 -7.02 -3.33 -15.31
N LEU A 106 -7.17 -4.05 -14.19
CA LEU A 106 -6.56 -3.68 -12.91
C LEU A 106 -5.03 -3.75 -13.00
N LYS A 107 -4.37 -2.63 -12.69
CA LYS A 107 -2.91 -2.48 -12.63
C LYS A 107 -2.35 -2.74 -11.23
N VAL A 108 -3.23 -2.89 -10.24
CA VAL A 108 -2.92 -3.12 -8.83
C VAL A 108 -3.48 -4.49 -8.44
N PRO A 109 -2.76 -5.31 -7.66
CA PRO A 109 -3.31 -6.56 -7.16
C PRO A 109 -4.40 -6.29 -6.12
N VAL A 110 -5.62 -6.74 -6.42
CA VAL A 110 -6.79 -6.63 -5.53
C VAL A 110 -7.10 -7.99 -4.92
N TYR A 111 -7.21 -8.04 -3.60
CA TYR A 111 -7.40 -9.26 -2.82
C TYR A 111 -8.78 -9.27 -2.17
N ALA A 112 -9.55 -10.31 -2.46
CA ALA A 112 -10.75 -10.63 -1.71
C ALA A 112 -10.37 -11.04 -0.28
N VAL A 113 -10.91 -10.31 0.70
CA VAL A 113 -10.69 -10.58 2.13
C VAL A 113 -12.00 -10.86 2.85
N GLN A 114 -11.88 -11.46 4.02
CA GLN A 114 -12.93 -11.52 5.03
C GLN A 114 -12.31 -11.51 6.43
N GLY A 115 -13.06 -11.03 7.41
CA GLY A 115 -12.66 -11.18 8.81
C GLY A 115 -12.61 -12.64 9.25
N SER A 116 -11.50 -13.05 9.88
CA SER A 116 -11.34 -14.40 10.42
C SER A 116 -12.31 -14.65 11.58
N THR A 117 -13.01 -15.79 11.54
CA THR A 117 -13.87 -16.22 12.64
C THR A 117 -13.07 -16.65 13.87
N THR A 118 -11.80 -17.04 13.70
CA THR A 118 -10.87 -17.36 14.79
C THR A 118 -9.87 -16.22 14.99
N ARG A 119 -9.43 -16.00 16.23
CA ARG A 119 -8.40 -15.01 16.54
C ARG A 119 -7.07 -15.50 15.96
N LEU A 120 -6.52 -14.74 15.01
CA LEU A 120 -5.23 -15.02 14.41
C LEU A 120 -4.15 -14.22 15.12
N GLY A 121 -2.97 -14.81 15.35
CA GLY A 121 -1.79 -14.10 15.86
C GLY A 121 -1.03 -13.31 14.77
N ARG A 122 -1.72 -12.89 13.71
CA ARG A 122 -1.16 -12.19 12.55
C ARG A 122 -2.24 -11.38 11.83
N ALA A 123 -1.83 -10.36 11.10
CA ALA A 123 -2.75 -9.45 10.40
C ALA A 123 -3.54 -10.14 9.28
N ILE A 124 -2.91 -11.05 8.52
CA ILE A 124 -3.54 -11.79 7.43
C ILE A 124 -3.03 -13.23 7.38
N ALA A 125 -3.90 -14.17 6.97
CA ALA A 125 -3.55 -15.57 6.84
C ALA A 125 -2.43 -15.78 5.81
N THR A 126 -1.58 -16.78 6.04
CA THR A 126 -0.46 -17.11 5.13
C THR A 126 -0.91 -17.83 3.87
N THR A 127 -2.10 -18.42 3.89
CA THR A 127 -2.67 -19.19 2.78
C THR A 127 -4.08 -18.71 2.51
N ALA A 128 -4.42 -18.56 1.23
CA ALA A 128 -5.79 -18.31 0.81
C ALA A 128 -6.68 -19.54 1.08
N SER A 129 -7.95 -19.25 1.36
CA SER A 129 -9.03 -20.23 1.25
C SER A 129 -9.64 -20.17 -0.15
N HIS A 130 -10.18 -21.29 -0.62
CA HIS A 130 -10.87 -21.37 -1.90
C HIS A 130 -12.31 -21.83 -1.68
N PRO A 131 -13.26 -20.89 -1.54
CA PRO A 131 -14.63 -21.21 -1.16
C PRO A 131 -15.39 -21.93 -2.28
N GLU A 132 -15.04 -21.68 -3.55
CA GLU A 132 -15.71 -22.28 -4.69
C GLU A 132 -15.31 -23.75 -4.89
N LYS A 133 -16.32 -24.61 -4.75
CA LYS A 133 -16.21 -26.04 -4.99
C LYS A 133 -17.17 -26.44 -6.13
N THR A 134 -16.68 -27.30 -7.00
CA THR A 134 -17.50 -27.99 -8.01
C THR A 134 -18.58 -28.84 -7.34
N HIS A 135 -19.58 -29.30 -8.11
CA HIS A 135 -20.60 -30.25 -7.63
C HIS A 135 -20.02 -31.54 -7.02
N ARG A 136 -18.76 -31.88 -7.34
CA ARG A 136 -18.02 -33.03 -6.79
C ARG A 136 -17.13 -32.66 -5.60
N GLY A 137 -17.31 -31.49 -5.00
CA GLY A 137 -16.55 -31.02 -3.83
C GLY A 137 -15.11 -30.58 -4.11
N LYS A 138 -14.61 -30.66 -5.35
CA LYS A 138 -13.26 -30.21 -5.71
C LYS A 138 -13.21 -28.70 -5.87
N VAL A 139 -12.14 -28.06 -5.39
CA VAL A 139 -11.90 -26.62 -5.57
C VAL A 139 -11.90 -26.25 -7.05
N VAL A 140 -12.63 -25.20 -7.40
CA VAL A 140 -12.65 -24.64 -8.75
C VAL A 140 -11.33 -23.91 -8.98
N LYS A 141 -10.50 -24.39 -9.92
CA LYS A 141 -9.17 -23.80 -10.20
C LYS A 141 -9.25 -22.35 -10.68
N THR A 142 -10.35 -21.97 -11.32
CA THR A 142 -10.64 -20.59 -11.77
C THR A 142 -11.41 -19.79 -10.73
N GLY A 143 -11.71 -20.37 -9.57
CA GLY A 143 -12.38 -19.69 -8.48
C GLY A 143 -11.45 -18.66 -7.84
N TYR A 144 -12.04 -17.67 -7.17
CA TYR A 144 -11.25 -16.64 -6.50
C TYR A 144 -10.62 -17.15 -5.20
N SER A 145 -9.54 -16.48 -4.80
CA SER A 145 -8.81 -16.73 -3.55
C SER A 145 -9.33 -15.78 -2.48
N LEU A 146 -9.74 -16.31 -1.32
CA LEU A 146 -10.26 -15.55 -0.20
C LEU A 146 -9.29 -15.58 0.97
N TRP A 147 -8.86 -14.40 1.42
CA TRP A 147 -7.86 -14.25 2.48
C TRP A 147 -8.51 -13.86 3.81
N ASN A 148 -8.21 -14.64 4.85
CA ASN A 148 -8.71 -14.34 6.19
C ASN A 148 -7.84 -13.28 6.87
N VAL A 149 -8.46 -12.19 7.29
CA VAL A 149 -7.83 -11.10 8.03
C VAL A 149 -7.99 -11.35 9.53
N GLY A 150 -6.88 -11.25 10.27
CA GLY A 150 -6.88 -11.28 11.73
C GLY A 150 -7.36 -9.95 12.28
N THR A 151 -8.68 -9.73 12.26
CA THR A 151 -9.30 -8.45 12.65
C THR A 151 -8.91 -8.02 14.06
N GLU A 152 -8.94 -8.94 15.03
CA GLU A 152 -8.53 -8.65 16.42
C GLU A 152 -7.07 -8.16 16.49
N TYR A 153 -6.15 -8.85 15.80
CA TYR A 153 -4.73 -8.50 15.79
C TYR A 153 -4.49 -7.10 15.21
N CYS A 154 -5.20 -6.77 14.13
CA CYS A 154 -5.12 -5.45 13.51
C CYS A 154 -5.72 -4.37 14.42
N LYS A 155 -6.87 -4.65 15.05
CA LYS A 155 -7.56 -3.72 15.96
C LYS A 155 -6.73 -3.47 17.22
N ASP A 156 -6.09 -4.50 17.78
CA ASP A 156 -5.16 -4.36 18.91
C ASP A 156 -4.01 -3.39 18.57
N PHE A 157 -3.40 -3.55 17.40
CA PHE A 157 -2.34 -2.65 16.93
C PHE A 157 -2.88 -1.22 16.74
N ILE A 158 -3.98 -1.05 16.00
CA ILE A 158 -4.55 0.26 15.67
C ILE A 158 -4.95 0.99 16.96
N TYR A 159 -5.75 0.37 17.84
CA TYR A 159 -6.20 1.02 19.06
C TYR A 159 -5.07 1.24 20.07
N GLY A 160 -4.13 0.30 20.20
CA GLY A 160 -2.94 0.47 21.04
C GLY A 160 -2.08 1.65 20.58
N THR A 161 -1.95 1.82 19.26
CA THR A 161 -1.22 2.93 18.65
C THR A 161 -1.96 4.25 18.87
N LEU A 162 -3.26 4.31 18.60
CA LEU A 162 -4.07 5.51 18.81
C LEU A 162 -4.07 5.97 20.28
N ALA A 163 -4.14 5.04 21.22
CA ALA A 163 -4.04 5.34 22.65
C ALA A 163 -2.65 5.87 23.05
N SER A 164 -1.59 5.38 22.41
CA SER A 164 -0.22 5.86 22.64
C SER A 164 -0.01 7.25 22.04
N ASP A 165 -0.52 7.47 20.82
CA ASP A 165 -0.44 8.74 20.08
C ASP A 165 -1.20 9.89 20.74
N GLU A 166 -2.23 9.59 21.53
CA GLU A 166 -3.07 10.59 22.21
C GLU A 166 -2.26 11.61 23.01
N LYS A 167 -1.21 11.14 23.69
CA LYS A 167 -0.35 11.96 24.57
C LYS A 167 0.81 12.62 23.83
N LEU A 168 1.03 12.26 22.57
CA LEU A 168 2.16 12.74 21.78
C LEU A 168 1.78 13.98 20.96
N PRO A 169 2.72 14.90 20.73
CA PRO A 169 2.54 15.95 19.74
C PRO A 169 2.42 15.32 18.35
N THR A 170 1.67 15.97 17.45
CA THR A 170 1.29 15.40 16.15
C THR A 170 2.45 14.86 15.32
N HIS A 171 3.59 15.55 15.27
CA HIS A 171 4.78 15.12 14.52
C HIS A 171 5.52 13.90 15.10
N LYS A 172 5.14 13.41 16.28
CA LYS A 172 5.70 12.20 16.91
C LYS A 172 4.70 11.04 16.96
N ARG A 173 3.50 11.24 16.42
CA ARG A 173 2.49 10.19 16.34
C ARG A 173 2.88 9.20 15.26
N VAL A 174 2.44 7.97 15.43
CA VAL A 174 2.58 6.93 14.41
C VAL A 174 1.48 7.07 13.37
N ILE A 175 0.23 7.33 13.78
CA ILE A 175 -0.90 7.47 12.86
C ILE A 175 -1.22 8.95 12.64
N HIS A 176 -1.05 9.37 11.39
CA HIS A 176 -1.28 10.71 10.90
C HIS A 176 -2.65 10.83 10.22
N PHE A 177 -3.35 11.92 10.50
CA PHE A 177 -4.69 12.19 9.96
C PHE A 177 -4.68 13.49 9.15
N PRO A 178 -5.14 13.48 7.90
CA PRO A 178 -5.21 14.65 7.04
C PRO A 178 -6.38 15.53 7.45
N GLU A 179 -6.38 16.79 7.05
CA GLU A 179 -7.53 17.67 7.24
C GLU A 179 -8.76 17.17 6.43
N GLY A 180 -9.93 17.68 6.79
CA GLY A 180 -11.18 17.37 6.10
C GLY A 180 -11.87 16.07 6.54
N LEU A 181 -11.29 15.29 7.47
CA LEU A 181 -12.00 14.20 8.13
C LEU A 181 -13.03 14.73 9.13
N THR A 182 -14.25 14.20 9.08
CA THR A 182 -15.38 14.65 9.91
C THR A 182 -15.45 13.90 11.24
N GLU A 183 -16.31 14.36 12.16
CA GLU A 183 -16.59 13.65 13.41
C GLU A 183 -17.13 12.23 13.14
N ASP A 184 -18.00 12.06 12.15
CA ASP A 184 -18.56 10.75 11.75
C ASP A 184 -17.48 9.74 11.38
N TYR A 185 -16.39 10.18 10.73
CA TYR A 185 -15.26 9.30 10.43
C TYR A 185 -14.61 8.76 11.71
N PHE A 186 -14.41 9.62 12.71
CA PHE A 186 -13.79 9.23 13.98
C PHE A 186 -14.73 8.40 14.85
N ASP A 187 -16.04 8.67 14.81
CA ASP A 187 -17.05 7.84 15.45
C ASP A 187 -17.03 6.41 14.87
N GLY A 188 -16.90 6.28 13.55
CA GLY A 188 -16.76 4.99 12.89
C GLY A 188 -15.42 4.30 13.19
N LEU A 189 -14.32 5.05 13.25
CA LEU A 189 -12.99 4.55 13.58
C LEU A 189 -12.90 4.01 15.02
N LEU A 190 -13.63 4.62 15.94
CA LEU A 190 -13.69 4.25 17.37
C LEU A 190 -14.99 3.53 17.74
N SER A 191 -15.66 2.94 16.75
CA SER A 191 -17.01 2.37 16.88
C SER A 191 -17.05 1.09 17.71
N GLU A 192 -15.91 0.47 17.99
CA GLU A 192 -15.82 -0.79 18.70
C GLU A 192 -14.96 -0.70 19.96
N ILE A 193 -15.27 -1.56 20.93
CA ILE A 193 -14.52 -1.71 22.18
C ILE A 193 -14.18 -3.19 22.39
N LEU A 194 -13.02 -3.45 23.00
CA LEU A 194 -12.63 -4.81 23.35
C LEU A 194 -13.50 -5.29 24.53
N ASP A 195 -14.23 -6.38 24.31
CA ASP A 195 -14.90 -7.12 25.38
C ASP A 195 -13.88 -8.01 26.09
N PRO A 196 -13.57 -7.78 27.38
CA PRO A 196 -12.60 -8.56 28.12
C PRO A 196 -13.04 -10.01 28.38
N GLU A 197 -14.35 -10.31 28.36
CA GLU A 197 -14.86 -11.66 28.63
C GLU A 197 -14.67 -12.57 27.41
N THR A 198 -15.06 -12.07 26.24
CA THR A 198 -14.96 -12.83 24.99
C THR A 198 -13.62 -12.63 24.27
N ASN A 199 -12.84 -11.62 24.70
CA ASN A 199 -11.63 -11.16 24.05
C ASN A 199 -11.87 -10.90 22.55
N ARG A 200 -12.94 -10.16 22.25
CA ARG A 200 -13.38 -9.77 20.91
C ARG A 200 -13.80 -8.32 20.88
N TYR A 201 -13.58 -7.63 19.77
CA TYR A 201 -14.16 -6.31 19.57
C TYR A 201 -15.68 -6.40 19.33
N ILE A 202 -16.43 -5.63 20.11
CA ILE A 202 -17.88 -5.49 19.99
C ILE A 202 -18.23 -4.04 19.71
N LYS A 203 -19.34 -3.80 18.99
CA LYS A 203 -19.82 -2.44 18.73
C LYS A 203 -20.16 -1.73 20.04
N ARG A 204 -19.69 -0.48 20.18
CA ARG A 204 -19.93 0.35 21.35
C ARG A 204 -21.43 0.69 21.44
N LYS A 205 -22.06 0.31 22.55
CA LYS A 205 -23.47 0.65 22.81
C LYS A 205 -23.63 2.17 22.90
N GLY A 206 -24.61 2.71 22.17
CA GLY A 206 -24.93 4.15 22.18
C GLY A 206 -24.03 5.03 21.32
N ALA A 207 -23.18 4.45 20.45
CA ALA A 207 -22.46 5.23 19.44
C ALA A 207 -23.47 5.98 18.54
N LYS A 208 -23.28 7.29 18.36
CA LYS A 208 -24.12 8.14 17.50
C LYS A 208 -24.14 7.61 16.07
N HIS A 209 -22.99 7.15 15.59
CA HIS A 209 -22.82 6.51 14.29
C HIS A 209 -22.58 5.00 14.49
N GLN A 210 -23.45 4.15 13.93
CA GLN A 210 -23.37 2.69 14.07
C GLN A 210 -22.49 2.01 13.01
N ARG A 211 -21.98 2.81 12.07
CA ARG A 211 -21.24 2.30 10.92
C ARG A 211 -19.74 2.24 11.24
N ASN A 212 -19.13 1.12 10.92
CA ASN A 212 -17.76 0.78 11.30
C ASN A 212 -16.81 0.70 10.10
N GLU A 213 -17.23 1.17 8.92
CA GLU A 213 -16.42 1.11 7.71
C GLU A 213 -15.08 1.86 7.85
N PRO A 214 -15.00 3.03 8.54
CA PRO A 214 -13.70 3.66 8.79
C PRO A 214 -12.71 2.75 9.54
N LEU A 215 -13.17 1.93 10.47
CA LEU A 215 -12.31 0.98 11.17
C LEU A 215 -11.97 -0.23 10.29
N ASP A 216 -12.99 -0.85 9.70
CA ASP A 216 -12.80 -2.10 8.95
C ASP A 216 -11.95 -1.89 7.69
N THR A 217 -12.15 -0.79 6.96
CA THR A 217 -11.29 -0.43 5.82
C THR A 217 -9.84 -0.15 6.25
N LEU A 218 -9.61 0.44 7.43
CA LEU A 218 -8.24 0.61 7.95
C LEU A 218 -7.61 -0.73 8.31
N VAL A 219 -8.37 -1.62 8.94
CA VAL A 219 -7.95 -2.99 9.23
C VAL A 219 -7.56 -3.72 7.94
N TYR A 220 -8.34 -3.61 6.87
CA TYR A 220 -8.04 -4.25 5.60
C TYR A 220 -6.83 -3.64 4.89
N ALA A 221 -6.74 -2.31 4.82
CA ALA A 221 -5.60 -1.60 4.24
C ALA A 221 -4.30 -1.94 4.98
N TRP A 222 -4.34 -2.03 6.30
CA TRP A 222 -3.20 -2.39 7.11
C TRP A 222 -2.83 -3.87 6.93
N ALA A 223 -3.81 -4.77 7.03
CA ALA A 223 -3.59 -6.21 6.90
C ALA A 223 -2.98 -6.61 5.54
N ILE A 224 -3.39 -5.97 4.45
CA ILE A 224 -2.87 -6.31 3.12
C ILE A 224 -1.40 -5.90 2.93
N GLY A 225 -0.91 -4.88 3.63
CA GLY A 225 0.52 -4.53 3.64
C GLY A 225 1.40 -5.67 4.16
N HIS A 226 0.87 -6.47 5.09
CA HIS A 226 1.54 -7.65 5.66
C HIS A 226 1.34 -8.94 4.85
N HIS A 227 0.63 -8.89 3.71
CA HIS A 227 0.42 -10.05 2.87
C HIS A 227 1.75 -10.55 2.29
N ASN A 228 1.91 -11.87 2.18
CA ASN A 228 3.16 -12.52 1.81
C ASN A 228 3.65 -12.22 0.38
N ARG A 229 2.86 -11.56 -0.46
CA ARG A 229 3.28 -11.05 -1.78
C ARG A 229 3.51 -9.54 -1.81
N VAL A 230 2.94 -8.80 -0.86
CA VAL A 230 3.04 -7.33 -0.78
C VAL A 230 4.26 -6.95 0.06
N ARG A 231 4.44 -7.59 1.22
CA ARG A 231 5.67 -7.57 2.04
C ARG A 231 6.19 -6.17 2.34
N ILE A 232 5.32 -5.23 2.72
CA ILE A 232 5.79 -3.90 3.16
C ILE A 232 6.70 -4.07 4.37
N GLY A 233 7.93 -3.56 4.28
CA GLY A 233 8.94 -3.66 5.35
C GLY A 233 9.53 -5.06 5.58
N MET A 234 9.26 -6.04 4.71
CA MET A 234 9.62 -7.45 4.93
C MET A 234 10.46 -8.05 3.78
N THR A 235 11.32 -9.00 4.11
CA THR A 235 12.11 -9.79 3.16
C THR A 235 11.27 -10.83 2.44
N SER A 236 11.85 -11.49 1.43
CA SER A 236 11.18 -12.59 0.72
C SER A 236 10.87 -13.82 1.59
N ARG A 237 11.53 -13.93 2.74
CA ARG A 237 11.31 -14.98 3.76
C ARG A 237 10.27 -14.58 4.81
N GLY A 238 9.75 -13.34 4.76
CA GLY A 238 8.79 -12.83 5.73
C GLY A 238 9.41 -12.31 7.02
N GLU A 239 10.71 -12.00 7.02
CA GLU A 239 11.44 -11.39 8.14
C GLU A 239 11.50 -9.87 7.94
N PHE A 240 11.73 -9.09 9.00
CA PHE A 240 11.92 -7.65 8.88
C PHE A 240 13.13 -7.33 7.99
N ASP A 241 12.95 -6.42 7.03
CA ASP A 241 14.03 -5.96 6.15
C ASP A 241 14.49 -4.56 6.57
N PRO A 242 15.64 -4.44 7.27
CA PRO A 242 16.10 -3.16 7.78
C PRO A 242 16.43 -2.14 6.69
N GLY A 243 16.69 -2.59 5.44
CA GLY A 243 17.00 -1.71 4.32
C GLY A 243 15.80 -1.36 3.44
N TYR A 244 14.60 -1.91 3.71
CA TYR A 244 13.43 -1.72 2.85
C TYR A 244 13.10 -0.24 2.67
N TRP A 245 13.00 0.50 3.78
CA TRP A 245 12.61 1.91 3.78
C TRP A 245 13.66 2.79 3.11
N THR A 246 14.94 2.58 3.42
CA THR A 246 16.04 3.31 2.76
C THR A 246 16.02 3.14 1.24
N ARG A 247 15.75 1.92 0.75
CA ARG A 247 15.64 1.68 -0.71
C ARG A 247 14.42 2.38 -1.31
N ARG A 248 13.27 2.35 -0.63
CA ARG A 248 12.06 3.03 -1.11
C ARG A 248 12.22 4.55 -1.12
N GLU A 249 12.84 5.11 -0.09
CA GLU A 249 13.16 6.55 0.01
C GLU A 249 14.08 6.99 -1.13
N ALA A 250 15.15 6.24 -1.40
CA ALA A 250 16.06 6.54 -2.50
C ALA A 250 15.35 6.53 -3.87
N ILE A 251 14.39 5.64 -4.09
CA ILE A 251 13.61 5.57 -5.35
C ILE A 251 12.58 6.70 -5.45
N LEU A 252 11.84 6.96 -4.37
CA LEU A 252 10.64 7.82 -4.42
C LEU A 252 10.91 9.27 -4.05
N GLU A 253 11.94 9.55 -3.26
CA GLU A 253 12.19 10.90 -2.74
C GLU A 253 13.54 11.48 -3.16
N ASN A 254 14.53 10.64 -3.44
CA ASN A 254 15.88 11.06 -3.84
C ASN A 254 16.37 10.34 -5.12
N PRO A 255 15.61 10.39 -6.24
CA PRO A 255 15.94 9.63 -7.45
C PRO A 255 17.28 10.06 -8.08
N SER A 256 17.77 11.27 -7.79
CA SER A 256 19.08 11.76 -8.23
C SER A 256 20.27 10.99 -7.63
N LEU A 257 20.06 10.14 -6.62
CA LEU A 257 21.10 9.22 -6.12
C LEU A 257 21.40 8.06 -7.10
N PHE A 258 20.55 7.88 -8.13
CA PHE A 258 20.72 6.86 -9.18
C PHE A 258 20.92 7.44 -10.58
N THR A 259 20.93 8.78 -10.73
CA THR A 259 21.47 9.39 -11.93
C THR A 259 22.98 9.28 -11.84
N PHE A 260 23.55 8.28 -12.54
CA PHE A 260 24.93 8.41 -12.98
C PHE A 260 24.99 9.72 -13.77
N GLU A 261 25.72 10.71 -13.26
CA GLU A 261 26.20 11.77 -14.12
C GLU A 261 26.90 11.04 -15.27
N HIS A 262 26.32 11.11 -16.47
CA HIS A 262 27.14 10.96 -17.65
C HIS A 262 28.16 12.07 -17.52
N GLN A 263 29.36 11.71 -17.04
CA GLN A 263 30.53 12.48 -17.38
C GLN A 263 30.55 12.47 -18.90
N ASP A 264 30.04 13.55 -19.48
CA ASP A 264 30.42 13.95 -20.82
C ASP A 264 31.95 13.94 -20.78
N THR A 265 32.54 12.88 -21.32
CA THR A 265 33.95 12.87 -21.60
C THR A 265 34.11 13.97 -22.63
N ASP A 266 34.56 15.14 -22.16
CA ASP A 266 35.04 16.20 -23.02
C ASP A 266 35.86 15.54 -24.12
N LYS A 267 35.43 15.76 -25.36
CA LYS A 267 36.21 15.40 -26.53
C LYS A 267 37.52 16.15 -26.40
N VAL A 268 38.54 15.49 -25.88
CA VAL A 268 39.92 15.93 -26.04
C VAL A 268 40.18 15.82 -27.54
N GLU A 269 40.10 16.95 -28.21
CA GLU A 269 40.45 17.11 -29.61
C GLU A 269 41.93 16.78 -29.73
N VAL A 270 42.23 15.53 -30.12
CA VAL A 270 43.59 15.06 -30.35
C VAL A 270 44.09 15.77 -31.60
N ILE A 271 44.79 16.88 -31.42
CA ILE A 271 45.57 17.51 -32.48
C ILE A 271 46.66 16.50 -32.90
N PRO A 272 46.65 15.98 -34.15
CA PRO A 272 47.70 15.06 -34.57
C PRO A 272 49.04 15.82 -34.65
N LYS A 273 50.05 15.33 -33.91
CA LYS A 273 51.42 15.84 -34.01
C LYS A 273 51.92 15.65 -35.46
N PRO A 274 52.56 16.65 -36.07
CA PRO A 274 53.13 16.51 -37.40
C PRO A 274 54.22 15.45 -37.43
N ILE A 275 54.22 14.66 -38.51
CA ILE A 275 55.17 13.58 -38.79
C ILE A 275 56.56 14.21 -38.99
N PRO A 276 57.62 13.74 -38.31
CA PRO A 276 58.97 14.23 -38.56
C PRO A 276 59.46 13.76 -39.94
N GLU A 277 59.99 14.71 -40.72
CA GLU A 277 60.53 14.49 -42.06
C GLU A 277 61.69 13.47 -42.05
N SER A 278 61.69 12.63 -43.07
CA SER A 278 62.68 11.59 -43.34
C SER A 278 64.08 12.15 -43.55
N GLY A 279 64.99 11.84 -42.63
CA GLY A 279 66.42 12.10 -42.77
C GLY A 279 67.24 10.81 -42.85
N GLY A 280 67.82 10.55 -44.04
CA GLY A 280 69.14 9.93 -44.21
C GLY A 280 69.32 8.44 -43.91
N ILE A 281 69.36 7.65 -44.98
CA ILE A 281 69.89 6.28 -45.01
C ILE A 281 71.41 6.29 -44.75
N SER A 282 71.91 5.37 -43.93
CA SER A 282 73.30 4.90 -44.00
C SER A 282 73.34 3.38 -43.84
N LEU A 283 73.73 2.70 -44.91
CA LEU A 283 74.04 1.28 -44.99
C LEU A 283 75.49 1.07 -44.55
N ASN A 284 75.72 0.26 -43.53
CA ASN A 284 76.94 -0.57 -43.41
C ASN A 284 76.83 -1.55 -42.23
N GLY A 285 77.11 -2.84 -42.49
CA GLY A 285 77.48 -3.78 -41.41
C GLY A 285 76.87 -5.17 -41.50
N TRP A 286 77.30 -5.96 -42.48
CA TRP A 286 77.21 -7.43 -42.44
C TRP A 286 77.89 -8.01 -41.19
N ARG A 287 77.28 -9.02 -40.56
CA ARG A 287 77.81 -10.40 -40.44
C ARG A 287 76.83 -11.33 -39.72
N ARG A 288 76.63 -12.51 -40.32
CA ARG A 288 76.09 -13.70 -39.64
C ARG A 288 77.24 -14.38 -38.89
N GLY A 289 76.95 -14.80 -37.67
CA GLY A 289 77.67 -15.80 -36.89
C GLY A 289 76.63 -16.51 -36.06
#